data_AF-A0A6A3NED6-F1
#
_entry.id   AF-A0A6A3NED6-F1
#
_cell.length_a   1.000
_cell.length_b   1.000
_cell.length_c   1.000
_cell.angle_alpha   90.00
_cell.angle_beta   90.00
_cell.angle_gamma   90.00
#
_symmetry.space_group_name_H-M   'P 1'
#
loop_
_entity.id
_entity.type
_entity.pdbx_description
1 polymer ?
#
loop_
_entity_poly.entity_id
_entity_poly.type
_entity_poly.pdbx_seq_one_letter_code
_entity_poly.pdbx_strand_id
1 'polypeptide(L)'
;MTSLGSTPQSPLWSKSLEHLRDFKTVHRAGISFVCTDREVCTKLGGEAVTICGRKFTVQAYSKYSHWYYVDLQRLPDDVSDGTIYDWFTQQGTPPVFIAPAHIVGGLRYRSRRVYFNQKSAPASVMIDKRTPLRQIQFLGQGYSVVHHRRWEFNRVIPPFI
;
A
#
# COMPACT_ATOMS: atom_id res chain seq x y z
N MET A 1 -21.88 3.78 -33.25
CA MET A 1 -21.24 3.72 -31.92
C MET A 1 -20.00 2.85 -32.04
N THR A 2 -18.80 3.41 -31.84
CA THR A 2 -17.56 2.63 -31.82
C THR A 2 -17.49 1.88 -30.50
N SER A 3 -17.57 0.55 -30.52
CA SER A 3 -17.46 -0.28 -29.31
C SER A 3 -16.11 -0.04 -28.65
N LEU A 4 -16.09 0.13 -27.32
CA LEU A 4 -14.88 0.28 -26.51
C LEU A 4 -13.90 -0.91 -26.68
N GLY A 5 -14.40 -2.07 -27.14
CA GLY A 5 -13.60 -3.27 -27.39
C GLY A 5 -13.01 -3.40 -28.81
N SER A 6 -13.21 -2.42 -29.69
CA SER A 6 -12.76 -2.53 -31.10
C SER A 6 -11.29 -2.20 -31.35
N THR A 7 -10.59 -1.65 -30.34
CA THR A 7 -9.17 -1.32 -30.49
C THR A 7 -8.34 -2.57 -30.17
N PRO A 8 -7.35 -2.93 -31.01
CA PRO A 8 -6.43 -4.02 -30.72
C PRO A 8 -5.78 -3.83 -29.33
N GLN A 9 -5.91 -4.84 -28.49
CA GLN A 9 -5.29 -4.88 -27.17
C GLN A 9 -4.18 -5.92 -27.14
N SER A 10 -3.38 -5.91 -26.09
CA SER A 10 -2.41 -6.97 -25.90
C SER A 10 -3.08 -8.33 -25.73
N PRO A 11 -2.39 -9.43 -26.10
CA PRO A 11 -2.89 -10.79 -25.89
C PRO A 11 -3.23 -11.07 -24.42
N LEU A 12 -2.46 -10.49 -23.49
CA LEU A 12 -2.68 -10.63 -22.05
C LEU A 12 -4.01 -10.01 -21.63
N TRP A 13 -4.29 -8.77 -22.07
CA TRP A 13 -5.55 -8.10 -21.78
C TRP A 13 -6.74 -8.88 -22.35
N SER A 14 -6.67 -9.27 -23.62
CA SER A 14 -7.75 -9.99 -24.30
C SER A 14 -8.10 -11.32 -23.64
N LYS A 15 -7.09 -12.10 -23.23
CA LYS A 15 -7.29 -13.35 -22.47
C LYS A 15 -7.87 -13.12 -21.08
N SER A 16 -7.59 -11.98 -20.48
CA SER A 16 -8.01 -11.67 -19.11
C SER A 16 -9.46 -11.21 -19.00
N LEU A 17 -10.10 -10.82 -20.12
CA LEU A 17 -11.45 -10.21 -20.15
C LEU A 17 -12.51 -11.05 -19.43
N GLU A 18 -12.41 -12.38 -19.49
CA GLU A 18 -13.34 -13.28 -18.82
C GLU A 18 -13.33 -13.14 -17.28
N HIS A 19 -12.26 -12.57 -16.71
CA HIS A 19 -12.12 -12.32 -15.27
C HIS A 19 -12.40 -10.87 -14.87
N LEU A 20 -12.67 -9.96 -15.83
CA LEU A 20 -12.87 -8.53 -15.56
C LEU A 20 -14.36 -8.18 -15.53
N ARG A 21 -14.79 -7.42 -14.52
CA ARG A 21 -16.19 -7.03 -14.24
C ARG A 21 -16.26 -5.58 -13.78
N ASP A 22 -17.47 -5.04 -13.69
CA ASP A 22 -17.78 -3.74 -13.06
C ASP A 22 -16.91 -2.57 -13.54
N PHE A 23 -16.73 -2.46 -14.86
CA PHE A 23 -16.04 -1.35 -15.48
C PHE A 23 -16.78 -0.04 -15.19
N LYS A 24 -16.09 0.89 -14.52
CA LYS A 24 -16.60 2.22 -14.20
C LYS A 24 -15.58 3.30 -14.55
N THR A 25 -16.08 4.43 -15.00
CA THR A 25 -15.26 5.62 -15.20
C THR A 25 -15.06 6.33 -13.85
N VAL A 26 -13.83 6.77 -13.60
CA VAL A 26 -13.46 7.55 -12.43
C VAL A 26 -12.98 8.91 -12.91
N HIS A 27 -13.69 9.96 -12.50
CA HIS A 27 -13.36 11.33 -12.89
C HIS A 27 -11.89 11.62 -12.55
N ARG A 28 -11.12 12.10 -13.54
CA ARG A 28 -9.67 12.40 -13.45
C ARG A 28 -8.74 11.21 -13.10
N ALA A 29 -9.25 9.98 -12.97
CA ALA A 29 -8.43 8.82 -12.63
C ALA A 29 -8.54 7.66 -13.65
N GLY A 30 -9.39 7.78 -14.67
CA GLY A 30 -9.47 6.80 -15.76
C GLY A 30 -10.61 5.80 -15.57
N ILE A 31 -10.31 4.51 -15.71
CA ILE A 31 -11.29 3.42 -15.58
C ILE A 31 -10.86 2.48 -14.46
N SER A 32 -11.82 2.09 -13.62
CA SER A 32 -11.68 1.07 -12.60
C SER A 32 -12.51 -0.13 -12.99
N PHE A 33 -12.02 -1.33 -12.70
CA PHE A 33 -12.71 -2.60 -12.90
C PHE A 33 -12.39 -3.53 -11.74
N VAL A 34 -13.22 -4.54 -11.56
CA VAL A 34 -13.00 -5.65 -10.63
C VAL A 34 -12.40 -6.81 -11.41
N CYS A 35 -11.33 -7.40 -10.91
CA CYS A 35 -10.79 -8.65 -11.47
C CYS A 35 -10.98 -9.75 -10.43
N THR A 36 -11.67 -10.83 -10.82
CA THR A 36 -12.06 -11.92 -9.93
C THR A 36 -10.97 -12.96 -9.72
N ASP A 37 -9.96 -12.97 -10.59
CA ASP A 37 -8.83 -13.87 -10.52
C ASP A 37 -7.56 -13.15 -10.03
N ARG A 38 -6.91 -13.72 -9.01
CA ARG A 38 -5.75 -13.13 -8.34
C ARG A 38 -4.48 -13.19 -9.20
N GLU A 39 -4.29 -14.26 -9.95
CA GLU A 39 -3.12 -14.38 -10.83
C GLU A 39 -3.23 -13.39 -11.98
N VAL A 40 -4.41 -13.28 -12.57
CA VAL A 40 -4.73 -12.34 -13.65
C VAL A 40 -4.53 -10.90 -13.15
N CYS A 41 -5.04 -10.55 -11.97
CA CYS A 41 -4.77 -9.26 -11.31
C CYS A 41 -3.27 -8.92 -11.28
N THR A 42 -2.45 -9.89 -10.88
CA THR A 42 -1.00 -9.70 -10.72
C THR A 42 -0.32 -9.53 -12.07
N LYS A 43 -0.67 -10.37 -13.06
CA LYS A 43 -0.11 -10.33 -14.41
C LYS A 43 -0.51 -9.05 -15.17
N LEU A 44 -1.73 -8.55 -14.95
CA LEU A 44 -2.20 -7.31 -15.57
C LEU A 44 -1.48 -6.05 -15.06
N GLY A 45 -0.80 -6.11 -13.92
CA GLY A 45 -0.05 -4.97 -13.39
C GLY A 45 1.03 -4.50 -14.36
N GLY A 46 0.99 -3.23 -14.76
CA GLY A 46 1.93 -2.64 -15.72
C GLY A 46 1.52 -2.80 -17.19
N GLU A 47 0.46 -3.56 -17.48
CA GLU A 47 -0.03 -3.77 -18.83
C GLU A 47 -0.61 -2.48 -19.43
N ALA A 48 -0.30 -2.21 -20.71
CA ALA A 48 -0.81 -1.06 -21.42
C ALA A 48 -2.10 -1.40 -22.17
N VAL A 49 -3.17 -0.65 -21.90
CA VAL A 49 -4.50 -0.84 -22.49
C VAL A 49 -4.87 0.41 -23.26
N THR A 50 -5.38 0.25 -24.48
CA THR A 50 -5.83 1.39 -25.30
C THR A 50 -7.33 1.56 -25.18
N ILE A 51 -7.79 2.69 -24.65
CA ILE A 51 -9.21 2.97 -24.48
C ILE A 51 -9.53 4.29 -25.18
N CYS A 52 -10.46 4.27 -26.14
CA CYS A 52 -10.82 5.43 -26.96
C CYS A 52 -9.59 6.12 -27.60
N GLY A 53 -8.65 5.33 -28.14
CA GLY A 53 -7.42 5.83 -28.77
C GLY A 53 -6.36 6.38 -27.79
N ARG A 54 -6.59 6.29 -26.47
CA ARG A 54 -5.61 6.69 -25.44
C ARG A 54 -5.03 5.47 -24.74
N LYS A 55 -3.72 5.48 -24.47
CA LYS A 55 -3.06 4.42 -23.71
C LYS A 55 -3.14 4.69 -22.22
N PHE A 56 -3.50 3.68 -21.46
CA PHE A 56 -3.54 3.67 -20.00
C PHE A 56 -2.71 2.49 -19.50
N THR A 57 -1.99 2.68 -18.40
CA THR A 57 -1.27 1.58 -17.74
C THR A 57 -2.11 1.06 -16.58
N VAL A 58 -2.36 -0.23 -16.56
CA VAL A 58 -3.02 -0.89 -15.43
C VAL A 58 -2.10 -0.80 -14.22
N GLN A 59 -2.60 -0.29 -13.11
CA GLN A 59 -1.82 -0.19 -11.88
C GLN A 59 -1.45 -1.59 -11.37
N ALA A 60 -0.22 -1.74 -10.87
CA ALA A 60 0.23 -2.98 -10.26
C ALA A 60 -0.72 -3.40 -9.12
N TYR A 61 -1.20 -4.64 -9.19
CA TYR A 61 -2.04 -5.18 -8.13
C TYR A 61 -1.25 -5.28 -6.82
N SER A 62 -1.87 -4.86 -5.73
CA SER A 62 -1.38 -5.13 -4.39
C SER A 62 -2.55 -5.53 -3.52
N LYS A 63 -2.47 -6.74 -2.96
CA LYS A 63 -3.45 -7.29 -2.02
C LYS A 63 -3.74 -6.31 -0.88
N TYR A 64 -2.71 -5.55 -0.48
CA TYR A 64 -2.73 -4.70 0.70
C TYR A 64 -2.92 -3.21 0.36
N SER A 65 -3.04 -2.83 -0.91
CA SER A 65 -3.12 -1.41 -1.33
C SER A 65 -4.34 -0.67 -0.79
N HIS A 66 -5.43 -1.39 -0.52
CA HIS A 66 -6.66 -0.82 0.02
C HIS A 66 -6.60 -0.67 1.54
N TRP A 67 -5.68 -1.35 2.21
CA TRP A 67 -5.47 -1.26 3.66
C TRP A 67 -4.61 -0.07 4.06
N TYR A 68 -4.90 0.45 5.26
CA TYR A 68 -4.09 1.49 5.86
C TYR A 68 -2.71 0.91 6.16
N TYR A 69 -1.68 1.73 5.94
CA TYR A 69 -0.32 1.37 6.27
C TYR A 69 0.42 2.55 6.88
N VAL A 70 1.48 2.22 7.60
CA VAL A 70 2.51 3.17 8.01
C VAL A 70 3.87 2.68 7.54
N ASP A 71 4.73 3.60 7.14
CA ASP A 71 6.14 3.36 6.90
C ASP A 71 6.93 3.76 8.14
N LEU A 72 7.54 2.78 8.79
CA LEU A 72 8.48 2.98 9.88
C LEU A 72 9.85 3.25 9.30
N GLN A 73 10.38 4.44 9.55
CA GLN A 73 11.73 4.85 9.18
C GLN A 73 12.62 4.97 10.41
N ARG A 74 13.95 4.94 10.21
CA ARG A 74 14.95 4.99 11.31
C ARG A 74 14.73 3.90 12.37
N LEU A 75 14.31 2.72 11.93
CA LEU A 75 14.15 1.57 12.82
C LEU A 75 15.49 1.24 13.50
N PRO A 76 15.52 1.16 14.85
CA PRO A 76 16.70 0.75 15.59
C PRO A 76 17.19 -0.64 15.18
N ASP A 77 18.47 -0.91 15.46
CA ASP A 77 19.18 -2.03 14.87
C ASP A 77 18.71 -3.41 15.37
N ASP A 78 18.20 -3.43 16.59
CA ASP A 78 17.68 -4.55 17.36
C ASP A 78 16.18 -4.81 17.14
N VAL A 79 15.48 -3.91 16.45
CA VAL A 79 14.04 -4.05 16.21
C VAL A 79 13.79 -5.05 15.08
N SER A 80 13.29 -6.22 15.46
CA SER A 80 12.86 -7.27 14.55
C SER A 80 11.41 -7.07 14.07
N ASP A 81 11.03 -7.75 12.98
CA ASP A 81 9.65 -7.74 12.49
C ASP A 81 8.68 -8.34 13.54
N GLY A 82 9.15 -9.29 14.36
CA GLY A 82 8.41 -9.83 15.51
C GLY A 82 8.17 -8.77 16.59
N THR A 83 9.21 -8.01 16.94
CA THR A 83 9.09 -6.88 17.90
C THR A 83 8.07 -5.84 17.43
N ILE A 84 8.06 -5.53 16.14
CA ILE A 84 7.07 -4.61 15.54
C ILE A 84 5.66 -5.19 15.68
N TYR A 85 5.49 -6.47 15.35
CA TYR A 85 4.21 -7.16 15.44
C TYR A 85 3.67 -7.17 16.87
N ASP A 86 4.51 -7.56 17.83
CA ASP A 86 4.13 -7.66 19.24
C ASP A 86 3.74 -6.30 19.80
N TRP A 87 4.49 -5.25 19.48
CA TRP A 87 4.16 -3.88 19.91
C TRP A 87 2.76 -3.46 19.43
N PHE A 88 2.47 -3.60 18.14
CA PHE A 88 1.16 -3.24 17.60
C PHE A 88 0.03 -4.13 18.12
N THR A 89 0.33 -5.39 18.40
CA THR A 89 -0.62 -6.33 19.01
C THR A 89 -0.95 -5.93 20.45
N GLN A 90 0.05 -5.52 21.24
CA GLN A 90 -0.14 -5.00 22.60
C GLN A 90 -0.96 -3.71 22.62
N GLN A 91 -0.86 -2.88 21.58
CA GLN A 91 -1.71 -1.69 21.38
C GLN A 91 -3.11 -2.01 20.83
N GLY A 92 -3.48 -3.29 20.71
CA GLY A 92 -4.81 -3.73 20.27
C GLY A 92 -5.06 -3.68 18.77
N THR A 93 -4.01 -3.50 17.94
CA THR A 93 -4.13 -3.35 16.49
C THR A 93 -3.13 -4.26 15.77
N PRO A 94 -3.31 -5.59 15.81
CA PRO A 94 -2.36 -6.52 15.21
C PRO A 94 -2.17 -6.22 13.71
N PRO A 95 -0.92 -6.09 13.22
CA PRO A 95 -0.66 -5.92 11.79
C PRO A 95 -1.07 -7.16 11.01
N VAL A 96 -1.51 -6.98 9.77
CA VAL A 96 -1.81 -8.11 8.87
C VAL A 96 -0.60 -8.48 8.03
N PHE A 97 0.27 -7.52 7.76
CA PHE A 97 1.46 -7.73 6.97
C PHE A 97 2.52 -6.69 7.32
N ILE A 98 3.75 -7.15 7.52
CA ILE A 98 4.93 -6.32 7.66
C ILE A 98 5.80 -6.60 6.44
N ALA A 99 6.03 -5.59 5.60
CA ALA A 99 6.83 -5.74 4.40
C ALA A 99 8.30 -6.02 4.79
N PRO A 100 8.97 -6.97 4.12
CA PRO A 100 10.34 -7.35 4.46
C PRO A 100 11.34 -6.20 4.29
N ALA A 101 12.48 -6.31 4.97
CA ALA A 101 13.64 -5.45 4.71
C ALA A 101 14.09 -5.57 3.25
N HIS A 102 14.45 -4.45 2.63
CA HIS A 102 15.13 -4.46 1.34
C HIS A 102 16.64 -4.46 1.56
N ILE A 103 17.36 -5.34 0.86
CA ILE A 103 18.83 -5.35 0.82
C ILE A 103 19.25 -5.00 -0.60
N VAL A 104 20.04 -3.94 -0.76
CA VAL A 104 20.59 -3.52 -2.05
C VAL A 104 22.11 -3.41 -1.90
N GLY A 105 22.86 -4.21 -2.66
CA GLY A 105 24.32 -4.17 -2.64
C GLY A 105 24.95 -4.45 -1.26
N GLY A 106 24.33 -5.28 -0.43
CA GLY A 106 24.77 -5.56 0.94
C GLY A 106 24.34 -4.54 1.99
N LEU A 107 23.81 -3.37 1.57
CA LEU A 107 23.21 -2.39 2.47
C LEU A 107 21.76 -2.74 2.74
N ARG A 108 21.43 -2.97 4.02
CA ARG A 108 20.08 -3.26 4.46
C ARG A 108 19.31 -1.98 4.73
N TYR A 109 18.33 -1.68 3.89
CA TYR A 109 17.33 -0.66 4.17
C TYR A 109 16.34 -1.20 5.21
N ARG A 110 16.42 -0.65 6.43
CA ARG A 110 15.70 -1.18 7.60
C ARG A 110 14.28 -0.68 7.75
N SER A 111 13.83 0.28 6.95
CA SER A 111 12.45 0.74 7.03
C SER A 111 11.46 -0.40 6.81
N ARG A 112 10.31 -0.34 7.48
CA ARG A 112 9.25 -1.35 7.38
C ARG A 112 7.94 -0.70 7.05
N ARG A 113 7.24 -1.24 6.05
CA ARG A 113 5.84 -0.91 5.81
C ARG A 113 4.95 -1.87 6.59
N VAL A 114 4.11 -1.35 7.46
CA VAL A 114 3.20 -2.12 8.31
C VAL A 114 1.77 -1.88 7.83
N TYR A 115 1.05 -2.94 7.48
CA TYR A 115 -0.32 -2.90 6.99
C TYR A 115 -1.31 -3.40 8.05
N PHE A 116 -2.49 -2.77 8.11
CA PHE A 116 -3.54 -3.07 9.07
C PHE A 116 -4.84 -3.46 8.36
N ASN A 117 -5.68 -4.30 8.96
CA ASN A 117 -6.92 -4.80 8.35
C ASN A 117 -8.07 -3.77 8.30
N GLN A 118 -7.76 -2.52 8.02
CA GLN A 118 -8.70 -1.42 8.02
C GLN A 118 -8.28 -0.35 7.03
N LYS A 119 -9.23 0.45 6.53
CA LYS A 119 -8.95 1.50 5.52
C LYS A 119 -8.55 2.84 6.14
N SER A 120 -8.94 3.08 7.39
CA SER A 120 -8.61 4.28 8.19
C SER A 120 -7.41 4.03 9.09
N ALA A 121 -6.83 5.10 9.63
CA ALA A 121 -5.74 5.00 10.60
C ALA A 121 -6.19 4.23 11.85
N PRO A 122 -5.45 3.19 12.29
CA PRO A 122 -5.72 2.52 13.56
C PRO A 122 -5.47 3.43 14.76
N ALA A 123 -6.14 3.15 15.87
CA ALA A 123 -5.98 3.93 17.09
C ALA A 123 -4.53 3.93 17.61
N SER A 124 -3.81 2.82 17.44
CA SER A 124 -2.40 2.68 17.84
C SER A 124 -1.42 3.60 17.12
N VAL A 125 -1.79 4.16 15.95
CA VAL A 125 -0.97 5.14 15.22
C VAL A 125 -1.52 6.54 15.38
N MET A 126 -2.36 6.77 16.38
CA MET A 126 -2.97 8.06 16.67
C MET A 126 -2.81 8.35 18.17
N ILE A 127 -2.37 9.55 18.54
CA ILE A 127 -2.28 9.96 19.95
C ILE A 127 -3.70 10.19 20.49
N ASP A 128 -4.55 10.78 19.65
CA ASP A 128 -5.97 10.98 19.90
C ASP A 128 -6.74 10.88 18.57
N LYS A 129 -8.05 11.18 18.54
CA LYS A 129 -8.87 11.05 17.32
C LYS A 129 -8.41 11.91 16.12
N ARG A 130 -7.57 12.93 16.34
CA ARG A 130 -7.14 13.92 15.34
C ARG A 130 -5.63 14.02 15.21
N THR A 131 -4.88 13.67 16.25
CA THR A 131 -3.42 13.83 16.28
C THR A 131 -2.73 12.53 15.86
N PRO A 132 -2.02 12.49 14.71
CA PRO A 132 -1.31 11.30 14.27
C PRO A 132 -0.06 11.04 15.11
N LEU A 133 0.21 9.78 15.42
CA LEU A 133 1.44 9.36 16.07
C LEU A 133 2.60 9.45 15.08
N ARG A 134 3.60 10.28 15.36
CA ARG A 134 4.75 10.50 14.46
C ARG A 134 5.98 9.67 14.82
N GLN A 135 6.01 9.04 16.00
CA GLN A 135 7.15 8.28 16.50
C GLN A 135 6.72 7.11 17.37
N ILE A 136 7.51 6.03 17.32
CA ILE A 136 7.34 4.86 18.18
C ILE A 136 8.69 4.48 18.78
N GLN A 137 8.68 4.18 20.07
CA GLN A 137 9.81 3.58 20.76
C GLN A 137 9.46 2.12 21.08
N PHE A 138 10.19 1.18 20.45
CA PHE A 138 9.90 -0.25 20.57
C PHE A 138 10.59 -0.91 21.78
N LEU A 139 11.87 -0.58 22.02
CA LEU A 139 12.73 -1.28 22.99
C LEU A 139 13.35 -0.36 24.05
N GLY A 140 12.80 0.84 24.25
CA GLY A 140 13.32 1.82 25.21
C GLY A 140 14.63 2.52 24.78
N GLN A 141 15.23 2.13 23.65
CA GLN A 141 16.36 2.83 23.03
C GLN A 141 16.00 3.25 21.60
N GLY A 142 16.37 4.49 21.24
CA GLY A 142 16.08 5.08 19.94
C GLY A 142 14.58 5.29 19.68
N TYR A 143 14.25 5.73 18.47
CA TYR A 143 12.87 5.90 18.00
C TYR A 143 12.77 5.59 16.52
N SER A 144 11.61 5.08 16.11
CA SER A 144 11.23 4.97 14.71
C SER A 144 10.31 6.12 14.33
N VAL A 145 10.55 6.75 13.18
CA VAL A 145 9.65 7.76 12.63
C VAL A 145 8.52 7.04 11.89
N VAL A 146 7.28 7.39 12.23
CA VAL A 146 6.09 6.85 11.58
C VAL A 146 5.71 7.76 10.41
N HIS A 147 5.57 7.21 9.21
CA HIS A 147 5.02 7.90 8.05
C HIS A 147 3.69 7.26 7.67
N HIS A 148 2.62 8.03 7.76
CA HIS A 148 1.28 7.58 7.45
C HIS A 148 1.05 7.47 5.95
N ARG A 149 0.22 6.51 5.55
CA ARG A 149 -0.36 6.46 4.20
C ARG A 149 -1.00 7.78 3.79
N ARG A 150 -1.69 8.45 4.72
CA ARG A 150 -2.31 9.76 4.45
C ARG A 150 -1.28 10.86 4.60
N TRP A 151 -1.02 11.58 3.53
CA TRP A 151 -0.04 12.67 3.49
C TRP A 151 -0.35 13.78 4.51
N GLU A 152 -1.63 14.05 4.77
CA GLU A 152 -2.08 15.08 5.71
C GLU A 152 -1.55 14.84 7.14
N PHE A 153 -1.38 13.58 7.54
CA PHE A 153 -0.86 13.17 8.84
C PHE A 153 0.67 13.22 8.93
N ASN A 154 1.35 13.49 7.81
CA ASN A 154 2.79 13.64 7.75
C ASN A 154 3.25 15.10 7.76
N ARG A 155 2.31 16.06 7.80
CA ARG A 155 2.65 17.50 7.75
C ARG A 155 3.36 18.00 9.01
N VAL A 156 3.09 17.37 10.14
CA VAL A 156 3.74 17.72 11.41
C VAL A 156 5.09 17.02 11.48
N ILE A 157 6.13 17.83 11.69
CA ILE A 157 7.49 17.33 11.90
C ILE A 157 7.47 16.44 13.14
N PRO A 158 7.98 15.19 13.07
CA PRO A 158 8.09 14.34 14.24
C PRO A 158 8.84 15.08 15.35
N PRO A 159 8.36 15.07 16.61
CA PRO A 159 9.06 15.72 17.69
C PRO A 159 10.38 14.99 17.90
N PHE A 160 11.49 15.52 17.40
CA PHE A 160 12.80 14.97 17.71
C PHE A 160 13.10 15.30 19.18
N ILE A 161 12.60 14.47 20.10
CA ILE A 161 13.01 14.48 21.50
C ILE A 161 14.45 13.95 21.57
#